data_AF-A0A969GZ54-F1
#
_entry.id   AF-A0A969GZ54-F1
#
_cell.length_a   1.000
_cell.length_b   1.000
_cell.length_c   1.000
_cell.angle_alpha   90.00
_cell.angle_beta   90.00
_cell.angle_gamma   90.00
#
_symmetry.space_group_name_H-M   'P 1'
#
loop_
_entity.id
_entity.type
_entity.pdbx_description
1 polymer ?
#
loop_
_entity_poly.entity_id
_entity_poly.type
_entity_poly.pdbx_seq_one_letter_code
_entity_poly.pdbx_strand_id
1 'polypeptide(L)' 'MLLGEIKRSLLQSAAVFVLPSYYENFGIAVAEAMTAGVPVVVSNQVDLWKDVQQAEAGWI' A
#
# COMPACT_ATOMS: atom_id res chain seq x y z
N MET A 1 15.65 5.64 -0.43
CA MET A 1 14.91 4.41 -0.10
C MET A 1 14.88 4.28 1.42
N LEU A 2 13.70 4.11 2.02
CA LEU A 2 13.56 3.87 3.47
C LEU A 2 13.66 2.37 3.73
N LEU A 3 14.39 1.97 4.77
CA LEU A 3 14.70 0.56 5.03
C LEU A 3 14.44 0.22 6.50
N GLY A 4 14.19 -1.07 6.76
CA GLY A 4 14.09 -1.64 8.10
C GLY A 4 13.10 -0.90 9.02
N GLU A 5 13.55 -0.65 10.25
CA GLU A 5 12.73 -0.03 11.31
C GLU A 5 12.19 1.34 10.93
N ILE A 6 12.93 2.14 10.16
CA ILE A 6 12.47 3.48 9.75
C ILE A 6 11.23 3.37 8.86
N LYS A 7 11.27 2.47 7.87
CA LYS A 7 10.13 2.25 6.98
C LYS A 7 8.92 1.72 7.76
N ARG A 8 9.16 0.75 8.65
CA ARG A 8 8.11 0.15 9.47
C ARG A 8 7.44 1.17 10.38
N SER A 9 8.22 1.98 11.09
CA SER A 9 7.71 3.02 11.99
C SER A 9 6.88 4.05 11.24
N LEU A 10 7.33 4.48 10.06
CA LEU A 10 6.58 5.43 9.24
C LEU A 10 5.25 4.85 8.77
N LEU A 11 5.25 3.61 8.26
CA LEU A 11 4.00 2.94 7.87
C LEU A 11 3.05 2.82 9.06
N GLN A 12 3.50 2.30 10.21
CA GLN A 12 2.65 2.15 11.40
C GLN A 12 2.10 3.47 11.95
N SER A 13 2.79 4.59 11.72
CA SER A 13 2.33 5.92 12.11
C SER A 13 1.41 6.59 11.08
N ALA A 14 1.31 6.05 9.87
CA ALA A 14 0.57 6.67 8.78
C ALA A 14 -0.94 6.40 8.92
N ALA A 15 -1.75 7.43 8.65
CA ALA A 15 -3.20 7.28 8.57
C ALA A 15 -3.66 6.63 7.25
N VAL A 16 -2.88 6.81 6.18
CA VAL A 16 -3.15 6.27 4.85
C VAL A 16 -1.86 6.17 4.05
N PHE A 17 -1.75 5.17 3.18
CA PHE A 17 -0.67 5.02 2.20
C PHE A 17 -1.22 5.23 0.79
N VAL A 18 -0.57 6.04 -0.05
CA VAL A 18 -1.10 6.42 -1.36
C VAL A 18 -0.08 6.08 -2.45
N LEU A 19 -0.50 5.27 -3.44
CA LEU A 19 0.30 4.87 -4.59
C LEU A 19 -0.50 5.01 -5.91
N PRO A 20 -0.55 6.22 -6.49
CA PRO A 20 -1.31 6.49 -7.71
C PRO A 20 -0.48 6.17 -8.97
N SER A 21 0.25 5.05 -8.97
CA SER A 21 1.15 4.68 -10.05
C SER A 21 0.37 4.41 -11.34
N TYR A 22 0.93 4.81 -12.49
CA TYR A 22 0.37 4.46 -13.81
C TYR A 22 0.70 3.01 -14.22
N TYR A 23 1.73 2.42 -13.62
CA TYR A 23 2.15 1.04 -13.85
C TYR A 23 2.96 0.54 -12.65
N GLU A 24 2.52 -0.55 -12.01
CA GLU A 24 3.21 -1.17 -10.89
C GLU A 24 2.93 -2.68 -10.86
N ASN A 25 3.97 -3.47 -11.15
CA ASN A 25 3.85 -4.91 -11.43
C ASN A 25 3.66 -5.79 -10.19
N PHE A 26 4.06 -5.31 -9.01
CA PHE A 26 4.02 -6.15 -7.82
C PHE A 26 3.28 -5.49 -6.68
N GLY A 27 3.35 -4.16 -6.58
CA GLY A 27 2.70 -3.43 -5.50
C GLY A 27 3.25 -3.80 -4.12
N ILE A 28 4.53 -4.18 -4.02
CA ILE A 28 5.15 -4.60 -2.74
C ILE A 28 4.93 -3.54 -1.65
N ALA A 29 5.04 -2.25 -2.00
CA ALA A 29 4.79 -1.16 -1.06
C ALA A 29 3.33 -1.12 -0.54
N VAL A 30 2.36 -1.50 -1.37
CA VAL A 30 0.94 -1.64 -0.99
C VAL A 30 0.78 -2.81 -0.02
N ALA A 31 1.37 -3.96 -0.33
CA ALA A 31 1.33 -5.14 0.55
C ALA A 31 1.96 -4.86 1.92
N GLU A 32 3.07 -4.12 1.96
CA GLU A 32 3.72 -3.70 3.20
C GLU A 32 2.84 -2.75 4.01
N ALA A 33 2.17 -1.79 3.37
CA ALA A 33 1.23 -0.88 4.02
C ALA A 33 0.01 -1.65 4.59
N MET A 34 -0.59 -2.55 3.81
CA MET A 34 -1.68 -3.42 4.26
C MET A 34 -1.26 -4.29 5.46
N THR A 35 -0.04 -4.85 5.44
CA THR A 35 0.50 -5.66 6.54
C THR A 35 0.74 -4.81 7.80
N ALA A 36 1.04 -3.52 7.64
CA ALA A 36 1.16 -2.58 8.73
C ALA A 36 -0.21 -2.11 9.29
N GLY A 37 -1.33 -2.59 8.72
CA GLY A 37 -2.68 -2.19 9.13
C GLY A 37 -3.09 -0.81 8.62
N VAL A 38 -2.38 -0.29 7.61
CA VAL A 38 -2.60 1.05 7.06
C VAL A 38 -3.53 0.95 5.85
N PRO A 39 -4.63 1.72 5.81
CA PRO A 39 -5.47 1.80 4.62
C PRO A 39 -4.69 2.31 3.41
N VAL A 40 -4.96 1.77 2.24
CA VAL A 40 -4.25 2.14 1.01
C VAL A 40 -5.16 2.87 0.00
N VAL A 41 -4.60 3.79 -0.78
CA VAL A 41 -5.24 4.37 -1.97
C VAL A 41 -4.32 4.06 -3.15
N VAL A 42 -4.78 3.21 -4.07
CA VAL A 42 -3.97 2.72 -5.19
C VAL A 42 -4.70 2.95 -6.49
N SER A 43 -4.01 3.12 -7.60
CA SER A 43 -4.71 3.10 -8.90
C SER A 43 -5.10 1.67 -9.28
N ASN A 44 -6.04 1.52 -10.23
CA ASN A 44 -6.34 0.24 -10.86
C ASN A 44 -5.25 -0.29 -11.82
N GLN A 45 -4.09 0.39 -11.88
CA GLN A 45 -2.90 -0.05 -12.63
C GLN A 45 -1.79 -0.62 -11.73
N VAL A 46 -2.07 -0.75 -10.43
CA VAL A 46 -1.24 -1.51 -9.50
C VAL A 46 -1.78 -2.94 -9.44
N ASP A 47 -0.98 -3.95 -9.73
CA ASP A 47 -1.49 -5.33 -9.88
C ASP A 47 -2.27 -5.86 -8.66
N LEU A 48 -1.96 -5.38 -7.45
CA LEU A 48 -2.65 -5.71 -6.19
C LEU A 48 -4.01 -5.02 -5.97
N TRP A 49 -4.50 -4.17 -6.90
CA TRP A 49 -5.72 -3.38 -6.68
C TRP A 49 -6.96 -4.26 -6.36
N LYS A 50 -7.03 -5.47 -6.92
CA LYS A 50 -8.13 -6.41 -6.65
C LYS A 50 -8.09 -6.96 -5.23
N ASP A 51 -6.89 -7.26 -4.72
CA ASP A 51 -6.69 -7.74 -3.37
C ASP A 51 -7.00 -6.65 -2.35
N VAL A 52 -6.64 -5.39 -2.65
CA VAL A 52 -7.04 -4.22 -1.85
C VAL A 52 -8.56 -4.14 -1.72
N GLN A 53 -9.28 -4.27 -2.83
CA GLN A 53 -10.74 -4.22 -2.85
C GLN A 53 -11.38 -5.40 -2.11
N GLN A 54 -10.88 -6.62 -2.32
CA GLN A 54 -11.41 -7.83 -1.67
C GLN A 54 -11.18 -7.86 -0.16
N ALA A 55 -10.05 -7.31 0.30
CA ALA A 55 -9.71 -7.23 1.71
C ALA A 55 -10.34 -6.02 2.42
N GLU A 56 -11.10 -5.18 1.70
CA GLU A 56 -11.63 -3.90 2.20
C GLU A 56 -10.51 -3.02 2.82
N ALA A 57 -9.30 -3.12 2.27
CA ALA A 57 -8.09 -2.54 2.84
C ALA A 57 -7.86 -1.08 2.39
N GLY A 58 -8.80 -0.48 1.66
CA GLY A 58 -8.69 0.88 1.16
C GLY A 58 -9.51 1.16 -0.09
N TRP A 59 -8.97 2.00 -0.98
CA TRP A 59 -9.65 2.54 -2.15
C TRP A 59 -8.82 2.39 -3.43
N ILE A 60 -9.52 2.30 -4.56
CA ILE A 60 -8.97 2.19 -5.92
C ILE A 60 -9.20 3.50 -6.67
#